data_AF-A0A1C5NSR1-F1
#
_entry.id   AF-A0A1C5NSR1-F1
#
_cell.length_a   1.000
_cell.length_b   1.000
_cell.length_c   1.000
_cell.angle_alpha   90.00
_cell.angle_beta   90.00
_cell.angle_gamma   90.00
#
_symmetry.space_group_name_H-M   'P 1'
#
loop_
_entity.id
_entity.type
_entity.pdbx_description
1 polymer ?
#
loop_
_entity_poly.entity_id
_entity_poly.type
_entity_poly.pdbx_seq_one_letter_code
_entity_poly.pdbx_strand_id
1 'polypeptide(L)'
;MKTIRLTQAHRGPNSTMFTGRKQGYQVREELKLNQCDKDREEYEISVPEGTTSFNPSFFLGLFYESICNLGGIDNFHEKYKITFEDEDPEVIKCLKEDIADNERQAVIEYNNRK
;
A
#
# COMPACT_ATOMS: atom_id res chain seq x y z
N MET A 1 -6.20 13.26 -10.17
CA MET A 1 -5.67 11.98 -9.67
C MET A 1 -4.26 11.80 -10.20
N LYS A 2 -3.27 11.61 -9.33
CA LYS A 2 -1.85 11.43 -9.67
C LYS A 2 -1.45 9.97 -9.43
N THR A 3 -0.57 9.42 -10.27
CA THR A 3 -0.11 8.03 -10.08
C THR A 3 1.22 7.99 -9.33
N ILE A 4 1.28 7.18 -8.29
CA ILE A 4 2.50 6.79 -7.57
C ILE A 4 2.77 5.33 -7.91
N ARG A 5 3.92 5.06 -8.54
CA ARG A 5 4.28 3.70 -8.97
C ARG A 5 5.15 3.03 -7.92
N LEU A 6 4.70 1.88 -7.44
CA LEU A 6 5.62 0.92 -6.84
C LEU A 6 6.46 0.29 -7.96
N THR A 7 7.68 -0.10 -7.65
CA THR A 7 8.62 -0.69 -8.61
C THR A 7 9.15 -2.00 -8.08
N GLN A 8 9.78 -2.79 -8.96
CA GLN A 8 10.45 -4.03 -8.55
C GLN A 8 11.54 -3.78 -7.50
N ALA A 9 12.21 -2.62 -7.55
CA ALA A 9 13.24 -2.25 -6.58
C ALA A 9 12.70 -2.18 -5.14
N HIS A 10 11.41 -1.88 -4.97
CA HIS A 10 10.75 -1.81 -3.67
C HIS A 10 10.43 -3.20 -3.06
N ARG A 11 10.52 -4.29 -3.83
CA ARG A 11 10.22 -5.67 -3.37
C ARG A 11 11.41 -6.32 -2.64
N GLY A 12 12.60 -5.73 -2.73
CA GLY A 12 13.86 -6.36 -2.32
C GLY A 12 14.52 -7.17 -3.45
N PRO A 13 15.80 -7.54 -3.30
CA PRO A 13 16.58 -8.17 -4.36
C PRO A 13 16.00 -9.53 -4.77
N ASN A 14 15.76 -9.70 -6.08
CA ASN A 14 15.19 -10.91 -6.69
C ASN A 14 13.84 -11.37 -6.09
N SER A 15 13.07 -10.43 -5.52
CA SER A 15 11.78 -10.72 -4.91
C SER A 15 10.62 -10.35 -5.83
N THR A 16 9.60 -11.19 -5.85
CA THR A 16 8.29 -10.91 -6.46
C THR A 16 7.28 -10.43 -5.41
N MET A 17 7.67 -10.31 -4.14
CA MET A 17 6.78 -10.01 -3.02
C MET A 17 7.16 -8.71 -2.32
N PHE A 18 6.17 -7.92 -1.93
CA PHE A 18 6.36 -6.79 -1.02
C PHE A 18 6.34 -7.29 0.42
N THR A 19 7.48 -7.24 1.12
CA THR A 19 7.61 -7.80 2.47
C THR A 19 8.43 -6.91 3.41
N GLY A 20 8.12 -7.03 4.70
CA GLY A 20 8.86 -6.36 5.77
C GLY A 20 8.41 -4.93 6.07
N ARG A 21 8.15 -4.65 7.36
CA ARG A 21 7.65 -3.34 7.81
C ARG A 21 8.69 -2.22 7.63
N LYS A 22 9.97 -2.53 7.83
CA LYS A 22 11.07 -1.58 7.60
C LYS A 22 11.17 -1.16 6.13
N GLN A 23 11.02 -2.11 5.20
CA GLN A 23 11.01 -1.84 3.77
C GLN A 23 9.80 -0.98 3.38
N GLY A 24 8.63 -1.28 3.93
CA GLY A 24 7.44 -0.44 3.77
C GLY A 24 7.68 1.02 4.20
N TYR A 25 8.33 1.23 5.35
CA TYR A 25 8.70 2.58 5.80
C TYR A 25 9.70 3.27 4.86
N GLN A 26 10.72 2.57 4.39
CA GLN A 26 11.70 3.13 3.46
C GLN A 26 11.04 3.59 2.15
N VAL A 27 10.16 2.75 1.60
CA VAL A 27 9.40 3.06 0.38
C VAL A 27 8.43 4.22 0.64
N ARG A 28 7.80 4.29 1.82
CA ARG A 28 6.97 5.44 2.23
C ARG A 28 7.73 6.76 2.17
N GLU A 29 8.97 6.77 2.69
CA GLU A 29 9.84 7.94 2.67
C GLU A 29 10.25 8.32 1.24
N GLU A 30 10.65 7.34 0.43
CA GLU A 30 11.03 7.53 -0.97
C GLU A 30 9.88 8.13 -1.79
N LEU A 31 8.67 7.60 -1.62
CA LEU A 31 7.46 8.07 -2.31
C LEU A 31 6.86 9.33 -1.69
N LYS A 32 7.42 9.83 -0.58
CA LYS A 32 7.00 11.04 0.14
C LYS A 32 5.52 11.02 0.54
N LEU A 33 4.99 9.88 0.95
CA LEU A 33 3.56 9.76 1.30
C LEU A 33 3.14 10.70 2.44
N ASN A 34 4.06 11.06 3.34
CA ASN A 34 3.81 12.07 4.38
C ASN A 34 3.45 13.47 3.83
N GLN A 35 3.92 13.80 2.62
CA GLN A 35 3.55 15.05 1.94
C GLN A 35 2.22 14.87 1.21
N CYS A 36 2.06 13.73 0.54
CA CYS A 36 0.82 13.35 -0.14
C CYS A 36 -0.36 13.41 0.85
N ASP A 37 -0.24 12.82 2.04
CA ASP A 37 -1.30 12.82 3.07
C ASP A 37 -1.84 14.22 3.38
N LYS A 38 -1.00 15.28 3.28
CA LYS A 38 -1.33 16.65 3.69
C LYS A 38 -1.92 17.52 2.59
N ASP A 39 -1.78 17.12 1.32
CA ASP A 39 -2.35 17.89 0.21
C ASP A 39 -3.83 17.57 -0.02
N ARG A 40 -4.42 18.15 -1.07
CA ARG A 40 -5.82 17.90 -1.49
C ARG A 40 -5.92 16.98 -2.70
N GLU A 41 -4.84 16.29 -3.05
CA GLU A 41 -4.78 15.44 -4.23
C GLU A 41 -5.21 14.02 -3.90
N GLU A 42 -5.77 13.35 -4.90
CA GLU A 42 -6.02 11.91 -4.89
C GLU A 42 -4.92 11.19 -5.67
N TYR A 43 -4.58 10.01 -5.17
CA TYR A 43 -3.45 9.22 -5.64
C TYR A 43 -3.89 7.82 -6.05
N GLU A 44 -3.34 7.35 -7.15
CA GLU A 44 -3.40 5.96 -7.57
C GLU A 44 -2.06 5.29 -7.25
N ILE A 45 -2.08 4.26 -6.41
CA ILE A 45 -0.91 3.43 -6.13
C ILE A 45 -0.88 2.27 -7.12
N SER A 46 0.03 2.34 -8.08
CA SER A 46 0.21 1.30 -9.10
C SER A 46 1.14 0.21 -8.58
N VAL A 47 0.64 -1.01 -8.43
CA VAL A 47 1.41 -2.21 -8.07
C VAL A 47 1.99 -2.83 -9.35
N PRO A 48 3.33 -2.97 -9.48
CA PRO A 48 3.98 -3.38 -10.71
C PRO A 48 3.67 -4.83 -11.09
N GLU A 49 3.73 -5.14 -12.38
CA GLU A 49 3.58 -6.49 -12.94
C GLU A 49 4.59 -7.49 -12.32
N GLY A 50 4.19 -8.75 -12.20
CA GLY A 50 5.02 -9.81 -11.60
C GLY A 50 5.10 -9.70 -10.08
N THR A 51 4.16 -8.98 -9.46
CA THR A 51 3.97 -9.03 -8.00
C THR A 51 3.16 -10.27 -7.67
N THR A 52 3.71 -11.19 -6.86
CA THR A 52 2.99 -12.41 -6.48
C THR A 52 2.29 -12.32 -5.14
N SER A 53 2.67 -11.37 -4.27
CA SER A 53 2.00 -11.14 -2.98
C SER A 53 2.35 -9.79 -2.37
N PHE A 54 1.45 -9.27 -1.53
CA PHE A 54 1.60 -8.06 -0.75
C PHE A 54 1.43 -8.35 0.75
N ASN A 55 2.53 -8.45 1.49
CA ASN A 55 2.49 -8.89 2.88
C ASN A 55 1.95 -7.81 3.83
N PRO A 56 1.20 -8.18 4.90
CA PRO A 56 0.68 -7.23 5.87
C PRO A 56 1.74 -6.34 6.52
N SER A 57 2.93 -6.88 6.81
CA SER A 57 4.00 -6.08 7.43
C SER A 57 4.44 -4.93 6.52
N PHE A 58 4.58 -5.18 5.22
CA PHE A 58 4.95 -4.14 4.26
C PHE A 58 3.83 -3.10 4.11
N PHE A 59 2.58 -3.56 3.97
CA PHE A 59 1.41 -2.70 3.91
C PHE A 59 1.33 -1.76 5.11
N LEU A 60 1.49 -2.28 6.32
CA LEU A 60 1.46 -1.48 7.54
C LEU A 60 2.63 -0.49 7.59
N GLY A 61 3.82 -0.89 7.13
CA GLY A 61 4.95 0.04 7.00
C GLY A 61 4.68 1.18 6.01
N LEU A 62 4.04 0.87 4.88
CA LEU A 62 3.79 1.81 3.80
C LEU A 62 2.62 2.76 4.09
N PHE A 63 1.47 2.23 4.55
CA PHE A 63 0.19 2.93 4.57
C PHE A 63 -0.40 3.18 5.95
N TYR A 64 0.01 2.50 7.01
CA TYR A 64 -0.65 2.64 8.32
C TYR A 64 -0.61 4.09 8.85
N GLU A 65 0.49 4.80 8.62
CA GLU A 65 0.60 6.21 9.01
C GLU A 65 -0.34 7.09 8.17
N SER A 66 -0.55 6.80 6.87
CA SER A 66 -1.58 7.49 6.06
C SER A 66 -2.98 7.25 6.60
N ILE A 67 -3.32 6.00 6.95
CA ILE A 67 -4.61 5.66 7.58
C ILE A 67 -4.82 6.47 8.87
N CYS A 68 -3.77 6.59 9.69
CA CYS A 68 -3.82 7.38 10.92
C CYS A 68 -3.96 8.89 10.62
N ASN A 69 -3.15 9.44 9.71
CA ASN A 69 -3.11 10.86 9.36
C ASN A 69 -4.42 11.34 8.72
N LEU A 70 -5.06 10.47 7.93
CA LEU A 70 -6.33 10.73 7.26
C LEU A 70 -7.54 10.44 8.14
N GLY A 71 -7.35 9.81 9.30
CA GLY A 71 -8.41 9.60 10.28
C GLY A 71 -9.22 8.30 10.11
N GLY A 72 -8.76 7.35 9.31
CA GLY A 72 -9.40 6.04 9.15
C GLY A 72 -9.22 5.44 7.76
N ILE A 73 -9.69 4.20 7.59
CA ILE A 73 -9.59 3.47 6.32
C ILE A 73 -10.46 4.09 5.22
N ASP A 74 -11.62 4.64 5.56
CA ASP A 74 -12.54 5.25 4.59
C ASP A 74 -11.89 6.47 3.91
N ASN A 75 -11.32 7.38 4.70
CA ASN A 75 -10.60 8.55 4.18
C ASN A 75 -9.31 8.15 3.45
N PHE A 76 -8.71 7.01 3.81
CA PHE A 76 -7.59 6.44 3.05
C PHE A 76 -8.04 6.00 1.65
N HIS A 77 -9.19 5.35 1.50
CA HIS A 77 -9.73 4.95 0.19
C HIS A 77 -10.18 6.12 -0.69
N GLU A 78 -10.66 7.21 -0.08
CA GLU A 78 -10.92 8.45 -0.81
C GLU A 78 -9.63 9.04 -1.41
N LYS A 79 -8.52 8.96 -0.66
CA LYS A 79 -7.25 9.55 -1.05
C LYS A 79 -6.35 8.65 -1.90
N TYR A 80 -6.36 7.34 -1.65
CA TYR A 80 -5.46 6.37 -2.26
C TYR A 80 -6.26 5.21 -2.87
N LYS A 81 -6.11 5.01 -4.17
CA LYS A 81 -6.70 3.89 -4.92
C LYS A 81 -5.58 2.95 -5.36
N ILE A 82 -5.65 1.69 -4.94
CA ILE A 82 -4.64 0.68 -5.30
C ILE A 82 -5.04 0.01 -6.61
N THR A 83 -4.15 0.03 -7.60
CA THR A 83 -4.32 -0.61 -8.90
C THR A 83 -3.17 -1.59 -9.16
N PHE A 84 -3.36 -2.49 -10.12
CA PHE A 84 -2.40 -3.55 -10.45
C PHE A 84 -2.07 -3.45 -11.94
N GLU A 85 -0.78 -3.49 -12.27
CA GLU A 85 -0.28 -3.45 -13.65
C GLU A 85 -0.27 -4.84 -14.30
N ASP A 86 -0.45 -5.91 -13.52
CA ASP A 86 -0.49 -7.28 -14.03
C ASP A 86 -1.73 -7.53 -14.89
N GLU A 87 -1.60 -8.40 -15.89
CA GLU A 87 -2.69 -8.79 -16.80
C GLU A 87 -3.33 -10.12 -16.40
N ASP A 88 -2.66 -10.94 -15.57
CA ASP A 88 -3.17 -12.25 -15.15
C ASP A 88 -4.32 -12.09 -14.13
N PRO A 89 -5.57 -12.46 -14.46
CA PRO A 89 -6.70 -12.31 -13.56
C PRO A 89 -6.58 -13.09 -12.25
N GLU A 90 -5.88 -14.23 -12.25
CA GLU A 90 -5.64 -15.03 -11.03
C GLU A 90 -4.69 -14.30 -10.09
N VAL A 91 -3.59 -13.75 -10.63
CA VAL A 91 -2.63 -12.94 -9.86
C VAL A 91 -3.30 -11.69 -9.30
N ILE A 92 -4.03 -10.95 -10.13
CA ILE A 92 -4.78 -9.75 -9.70
C ILE A 92 -5.77 -10.11 -8.60
N LYS A 93 -6.47 -11.24 -8.70
CA LYS A 93 -7.42 -11.70 -7.68
C LYS A 93 -6.71 -11.97 -6.36
N CYS A 94 -5.61 -12.72 -6.36
CA CYS A 94 -4.81 -12.98 -5.16
C CYS A 94 -4.31 -11.68 -4.52
N LEU A 95 -3.81 -10.73 -5.32
CA LEU A 95 -3.35 -9.44 -4.80
C LEU A 95 -4.49 -8.61 -4.19
N LYS A 96 -5.70 -8.65 -4.77
CA LYS A 96 -6.88 -7.99 -4.17
C LYS A 96 -7.25 -8.61 -2.82
N GLU A 97 -7.17 -9.93 -2.71
CA GLU A 97 -7.41 -10.64 -1.44
C GLU A 97 -6.34 -10.27 -0.39
N ASP A 98 -5.06 -10.24 -0.77
CA ASP A 98 -3.96 -9.77 0.08
C ASP A 98 -4.21 -8.35 0.60
N ILE A 99 -4.54 -7.40 -0.29
CA ILE A 99 -4.83 -6.02 0.09
C ILE A 99 -6.02 -5.94 1.04
N ALA A 100 -7.12 -6.65 0.77
CA ALA A 100 -8.28 -6.65 1.65
C ALA A 100 -7.97 -7.19 3.06
N ASP A 101 -7.16 -8.23 3.17
CA ASP A 101 -6.72 -8.77 4.46
C ASP A 101 -5.77 -7.82 5.20
N ASN A 102 -4.89 -7.15 4.47
CA ASN A 102 -4.00 -6.12 5.03
C ASN A 102 -4.77 -4.92 5.58
N GLU A 103 -5.81 -4.47 4.87
CA GLU A 103 -6.68 -3.39 5.31
C GLU A 103 -7.44 -3.77 6.58
N ARG A 104 -7.96 -5.01 6.67
CA ARG A 104 -8.59 -5.52 7.91
C ARG A 104 -7.64 -5.46 9.10
N GLN A 105 -6.38 -5.87 8.90
CA GLN A 105 -5.37 -5.78 9.95
C GLN A 105 -5.07 -4.33 10.35
N ALA A 106 -4.95 -3.43 9.37
CA ALA A 106 -4.74 -2.01 9.63
C ALA A 106 -5.91 -1.37 10.41
N VAL A 107 -7.16 -1.76 10.11
CA VAL A 107 -8.35 -1.33 10.85
C VAL A 107 -8.31 -1.82 12.30
N ILE A 108 -7.93 -3.07 12.54
CA ILE A 108 -7.78 -3.62 13.90
C ILE A 108 -6.69 -2.83 14.65
N GLU A 109 -5.52 -2.62 14.04
CA GLU A 109 -4.41 -1.86 14.66
C GLU A 109 -4.80 -0.40 14.91
N TYR A 110 -5.60 0.22 14.03
CA TYR A 110 -6.11 1.58 14.20
C TYR A 110 -7.11 1.69 15.36
N ASN A 111 -8.05 0.73 15.46
CA ASN A 111 -9.07 0.72 16.51
C ASN A 111 -8.49 0.43 17.89
N ASN A 112 -7.46 -0.42 17.98
CA ASN A 112 -6.79 -0.74 19.24
C ASN A 112 -5.90 0.39 19.77
N ARG A 113 -5.61 1.41 18.95
CA ARG A 113 -4.81 2.58 19.33
C ARG A 113 -5.63 3.70 19.98
N LYS A 114 -6.94 3.72 19.76
CA LYS A 114 -7.87 4.71 20.35
C LYS A 114 -8.21 4.36 21.80
#